data_AF-A0A7C7NNW8-F1
#
_entry.id   AF-A0A7C7NNW8-F1
#
_cell.length_a   1.000
_cell.length_b   1.000
_cell.length_c   1.000
_cell.angle_alpha   90.00
_cell.angle_beta   90.00
_cell.angle_gamma   90.00
#
_symmetry.space_group_name_H-M   'P 1'
#
loop_
_entity.id
_entity.type
_entity.pdbx_description
1 polymer ?
#
loop_
_entity_poly.entity_id
_entity_poly.type
_entity_poly.pdbx_seq_one_letter_code
_entity_poly.pdbx_strand_id
1 'polypeptide(L)'
;MEWRHACPRYFDDHLLYAGLPVVLSLSGGFSELGFTQIRCVLMGACNMTREIARAAIVSVGNELLFGETINSNAAWLGRALAEKGIVVSRGYTVGDARTSIQDVVWTATQFADLVIISGGLGPTTDDITRNAVADLFGRRLHRDESLLANLRDRFHAHGYGEFPETNLSQTEVPEGAIVLRNPHGTAPGLALEQGPALVVMLPGVPRELHGIFLGDLSTLLEEWLGGRMVPVHHRTLHTTGVPESRLAELIEEAMRADPPLASAMAEVSLAYLPDLRGVDLRMTASSVSSEEAEASLDRAEEELEARISRWRYRAKSGDIVESVSGALTDRGLTLAVAESCTGGLITKRLTDRPGASTSFLG
;
A
#
# COMPACT_ATOMS: atom_id res chain seq x y z
N MET A 1 -18.51 -55.26 -23.05
CA MET A 1 -18.39 -54.55 -24.34
C MET A 1 -18.08 -53.10 -24.00
N GLU A 2 -16.82 -52.70 -23.81
CA GLU A 2 -15.79 -52.40 -24.84
C GLU A 2 -16.21 -51.13 -25.62
N TRP A 3 -15.51 -49.98 -25.66
CA TRP A 3 -14.13 -49.64 -26.09
C TRP A 3 -13.74 -48.23 -25.54
N ARG A 4 -12.58 -47.96 -24.91
CA ARG A 4 -11.18 -47.70 -25.38
C ARG A 4 -10.87 -46.30 -25.99
N HIS A 5 -9.82 -45.68 -25.41
CA HIS A 5 -8.75 -44.80 -25.97
C HIS A 5 -9.08 -43.30 -26.23
N ALA A 6 -8.20 -42.30 -26.09
CA ALA A 6 -6.80 -42.13 -25.66
C ALA A 6 -6.53 -40.63 -25.35
N CYS A 7 -5.47 -40.32 -24.60
CA CYS A 7 -4.90 -38.97 -24.37
C CYS A 7 -3.97 -38.58 -25.55
N PRO A 8 -3.65 -37.28 -25.83
CA PRO A 8 -2.48 -36.64 -25.16
C PRO A 8 -2.50 -35.11 -24.95
N ARG A 9 -1.72 -34.71 -23.93
CA ARG A 9 -0.98 -33.47 -23.58
C ARG A 9 -0.87 -32.31 -24.60
N TYR A 10 -0.82 -31.05 -24.10
CA TYR A 10 0.25 -30.04 -24.31
C TYR A 10 -0.05 -28.74 -23.52
N PHE A 11 0.80 -28.36 -22.56
CA PHE A 11 1.56 -27.08 -22.50
C PHE A 11 2.44 -27.04 -21.25
N ASP A 12 3.62 -26.45 -21.44
CA ASP A 12 4.85 -26.59 -20.67
C ASP A 12 4.88 -25.78 -19.36
N ASP A 13 5.30 -26.43 -18.27
CA ASP A 13 5.78 -25.78 -17.05
C ASP A 13 7.30 -25.98 -16.94
N HIS A 14 8.04 -24.92 -17.19
CA HIS A 14 9.45 -24.81 -16.83
C HIS A 14 9.68 -23.53 -16.02
N LEU A 15 9.76 -23.67 -14.69
CA LEU A 15 10.70 -22.90 -13.87
C LEU A 15 11.00 -23.68 -12.59
N LEU A 16 12.23 -24.18 -12.57
CA LEU A 16 12.87 -24.95 -11.51
C LEU A 16 13.11 -24.07 -10.27
N TYR A 17 12.61 -24.49 -9.11
CA TYR A 17 13.27 -24.20 -7.84
C TYR A 17 14.11 -25.42 -7.46
N ALA A 18 15.43 -25.25 -7.46
CA ALA A 18 16.39 -26.27 -7.06
C ALA A 18 16.35 -26.47 -5.54
N GLY A 19 15.61 -27.49 -5.09
CA GLY A 19 15.74 -28.05 -3.75
C GLY A 19 16.71 -29.24 -3.76
N LEU A 20 17.87 -29.09 -3.12
CA LEU A 20 18.81 -30.18 -2.85
C LEU A 20 18.12 -31.29 -2.02
N PRO A 21 18.16 -32.57 -2.40
CA PRO A 21 17.79 -33.64 -1.49
C PRO A 21 18.99 -33.94 -0.57
N VAL A 22 18.82 -33.71 0.72
CA VAL A 22 19.70 -34.28 1.75
C VAL A 22 19.41 -35.78 1.82
N VAL A 23 20.26 -36.59 1.20
CA VAL A 23 20.23 -38.05 1.32
C VAL A 23 20.95 -38.43 2.62
N LEU A 24 20.18 -38.71 3.68
CA LEU A 24 20.70 -39.37 4.87
C LEU A 24 20.73 -40.89 4.63
N SER A 25 21.91 -41.41 4.35
CA SER A 25 22.20 -42.85 4.36
C SER A 25 22.20 -43.34 5.81
N LEU A 26 21.29 -44.25 6.14
CA LEU A 26 21.35 -45.03 7.38
C LEU A 26 21.56 -46.50 7.02
N SER A 27 22.81 -46.94 7.14
CA SER A 27 23.21 -48.34 7.19
C SER A 27 22.94 -48.90 8.59
N GLY A 28 22.11 -49.96 8.69
CA GLY A 28 21.98 -50.77 9.91
C GLY A 28 20.55 -51.22 10.17
N GLY A 29 20.30 -52.53 10.06
CA GLY A 29 19.03 -53.13 10.46
C GLY A 29 18.93 -53.30 11.98
N PHE A 30 17.72 -53.19 12.54
CA PHE A 30 16.99 -54.28 13.21
C PHE A 30 15.65 -53.77 13.77
N SER A 31 14.63 -54.62 13.58
CA SER A 31 13.45 -54.92 14.41
C SER A 31 12.67 -53.83 15.16
N GLU A 32 11.36 -53.85 14.90
CA GLU A 32 10.23 -53.56 15.81
C GLU A 32 10.58 -53.07 17.22
N LEU A 33 10.36 -51.76 17.46
CA LEU A 33 9.82 -51.18 18.68
C LEU A 33 9.74 -49.64 18.51
N GLY A 34 8.56 -49.06 18.71
CA GLY A 34 8.43 -47.64 19.08
C GLY A 34 7.90 -46.65 18.04
N PHE A 35 6.71 -46.89 17.48
CA PHE A 35 5.98 -45.92 16.62
C PHE A 35 5.44 -44.66 17.36
N THR A 36 5.84 -44.42 18.62
CA THR A 36 5.17 -43.42 19.48
C THR A 36 6.03 -42.20 19.82
N GLN A 37 7.31 -42.14 19.42
CA GLN A 37 8.19 -41.00 19.74
C GLN A 37 8.57 -40.09 18.57
N ILE A 38 8.27 -40.45 17.32
CA ILE A 38 8.56 -39.60 16.15
C ILE A 38 7.46 -38.54 15.91
N ARG A 39 6.29 -38.69 16.55
CA ARG A 39 5.17 -37.77 16.36
C ARG A 39 5.29 -36.44 17.14
N CYS A 40 6.25 -36.31 18.05
CA CYS A 40 6.38 -35.13 18.91
C CYS A 40 7.42 -34.10 18.40
N VAL A 41 8.40 -34.50 17.58
CA VAL A 41 9.43 -33.57 17.06
C VAL A 41 8.97 -32.83 15.81
N LEU A 42 8.00 -33.37 15.07
CA LEU A 42 7.40 -32.72 13.89
C LEU A 42 6.25 -31.74 14.22
N MET A 43 5.72 -31.74 15.45
CA MET A 43 4.75 -30.73 15.91
C MET A 43 5.40 -29.45 16.45
N GLY A 44 6.72 -29.46 16.70
CA GLY A 44 7.46 -28.29 17.20
C GLY A 44 8.26 -27.51 16.15
N ALA A 45 8.30 -27.99 14.91
CA ALA A 45 9.07 -27.37 13.82
C ALA A 45 8.21 -26.95 12.61
N CYS A 46 6.88 -26.99 12.75
CA CYS A 46 5.99 -26.23 11.87
C CYS A 46 5.97 -24.79 12.39
N ASN A 47 7.11 -24.11 12.26
CA ASN A 47 7.14 -22.66 12.36
C ASN A 47 6.30 -22.20 11.17
N MET A 48 5.03 -21.91 11.43
CA MET A 48 4.10 -21.38 10.44
C MET A 48 4.82 -20.21 9.77
N THR A 49 5.18 -20.37 8.50
CA THR A 49 5.36 -19.23 7.61
C THR A 49 4.02 -18.51 7.65
N ARG A 50 3.89 -17.50 8.52
CA ARG A 50 2.71 -16.63 8.55
C ARG A 50 2.65 -16.02 7.16
N GLU A 51 1.66 -16.43 6.39
CA GLU A 51 1.44 -15.88 5.07
C GLU A 51 1.18 -14.37 5.24
N ILE A 52 1.97 -13.56 4.54
CA ILE A 52 1.87 -12.10 4.61
C ILE A 52 0.47 -11.70 4.15
N ALA A 53 -0.17 -10.80 4.89
CA ALA A 53 -1.52 -10.35 4.60
C ALA A 53 -1.59 -9.70 3.21
N ARG A 54 -2.56 -10.14 2.41
CA ARG A 54 -2.81 -9.60 1.06
C ARG A 54 -4.04 -8.72 1.06
N ALA A 55 -3.93 -7.55 0.44
CA ALA A 55 -5.03 -6.64 0.22
C ALA A 55 -5.45 -6.57 -1.25
N ALA A 56 -6.73 -6.24 -1.47
CA ALA A 56 -7.27 -5.76 -2.73
C ALA A 56 -7.93 -4.40 -2.51
N ILE A 57 -7.71 -3.47 -3.44
CA ILE A 57 -8.35 -2.15 -3.43
C ILE A 57 -9.44 -2.14 -4.50
N VAL A 58 -10.65 -1.72 -4.13
CA VAL A 58 -11.79 -1.54 -5.03
C VAL A 58 -12.20 -0.08 -5.00
N SER A 59 -12.09 0.61 -6.13
CA SER A 59 -12.50 2.01 -6.26
C SER A 59 -13.82 2.07 -7.00
N VAL A 60 -14.83 2.69 -6.39
CA VAL A 60 -16.19 2.80 -6.94
C VAL A 60 -16.42 4.26 -7.34
N GLY A 61 -16.78 4.47 -8.61
CA GLY A 61 -17.13 5.78 -9.15
C GLY A 61 -17.03 5.82 -10.67
N ASN A 62 -18.10 6.25 -11.34
CA ASN A 62 -18.12 6.41 -12.80
C ASN A 62 -17.10 7.44 -13.29
N GLU A 63 -16.85 8.51 -12.53
CA GLU A 63 -15.86 9.55 -12.82
C GLU A 63 -14.43 9.01 -12.88
N LEU A 64 -14.14 7.92 -12.14
CA LEU A 64 -12.86 7.22 -12.21
C LEU A 64 -12.74 6.41 -13.50
N LEU A 65 -13.82 5.77 -13.95
CA LEU A 65 -13.86 5.02 -15.21
C LEU A 65 -13.78 5.94 -16.43
N PHE A 66 -14.37 7.14 -16.34
CA PHE A 66 -14.29 8.15 -17.39
C PHE A 66 -12.94 8.91 -17.40
N GLY A 67 -12.13 8.74 -16.36
CA GLY A 67 -10.86 9.43 -16.21
C GLY A 67 -11.00 10.93 -15.92
N GLU A 68 -12.17 11.36 -15.47
CA GLU A 68 -12.42 12.75 -15.04
C GLU A 68 -11.69 13.05 -13.73
N THR A 69 -11.57 12.05 -12.87
CA THR A 69 -10.83 12.12 -11.62
C THR A 69 -9.70 11.08 -11.60
N ILE A 70 -8.48 11.53 -11.28
CA ILE A 70 -7.36 10.63 -11.03
C ILE A 70 -7.64 9.86 -9.74
N ASN A 71 -7.50 8.53 -9.79
CA ASN A 71 -7.68 7.65 -8.64
C ASN A 71 -6.53 7.77 -7.62
N SER A 72 -6.48 8.92 -6.94
CA SER A 72 -5.48 9.25 -5.93
C SER A 72 -5.67 8.45 -4.63
N ASN A 73 -6.89 8.03 -4.32
CA ASN A 73 -7.19 7.19 -3.16
C ASN A 73 -6.50 5.83 -3.26
N ALA A 74 -6.58 5.14 -4.42
CA ALA A 74 -5.90 3.87 -4.59
C ALA A 74 -4.37 4.01 -4.48
N ALA A 75 -3.81 5.10 -5.02
CA ALA A 75 -2.38 5.38 -4.90
C ALA A 75 -1.97 5.65 -3.45
N TRP A 76 -2.79 6.37 -2.68
CA TRP A 76 -2.54 6.64 -1.27
C TRP A 76 -2.69 5.39 -0.40
N LEU A 77 -3.78 4.63 -0.56
CA LEU A 77 -4.01 3.36 0.13
C LEU A 77 -2.88 2.36 -0.15
N GLY A 78 -2.40 2.28 -1.38
CA GLY A 78 -1.27 1.42 -1.74
C GLY A 78 -0.01 1.72 -0.92
N ARG A 79 0.32 3.00 -0.72
CA ARG A 79 1.44 3.40 0.14
C ARG A 79 1.17 3.12 1.60
N ALA A 80 0.00 3.52 2.11
CA ALA A 80 -0.34 3.40 3.51
C ALA A 80 -0.44 1.92 3.97
N LEU A 81 -0.93 1.03 3.11
CA LEU A 81 -0.95 -0.42 3.36
C LEU A 81 0.44 -1.03 3.30
N ALA A 82 1.29 -0.61 2.35
CA ALA A 82 2.67 -1.09 2.27
C ALA A 82 3.49 -0.70 3.51
N GLU A 83 3.34 0.55 3.98
CA GLU A 83 3.95 1.02 5.24
C GLU A 83 3.51 0.17 6.45
N LYS A 84 2.25 -0.28 6.44
CA LYS A 84 1.70 -1.21 7.43
C LYS A 84 2.07 -2.68 7.20
N GLY A 85 2.78 -2.99 6.13
CA GLY A 85 3.20 -4.36 5.83
C GLY A 85 2.14 -5.27 5.25
N ILE A 86 1.17 -4.66 4.56
CA ILE A 86 0.08 -5.36 3.90
C ILE A 86 0.30 -5.24 2.39
N VAL A 87 0.43 -6.38 1.71
CA VAL A 87 0.75 -6.41 0.28
C VAL A 87 -0.52 -6.21 -0.53
N VAL A 88 -0.64 -5.06 -1.20
CA VAL A 88 -1.71 -4.85 -2.18
C VAL A 88 -1.42 -5.68 -3.42
N SER A 89 -2.24 -6.70 -3.66
CA SER A 89 -2.03 -7.65 -4.74
C SER A 89 -2.89 -7.38 -5.98
N ARG A 90 -4.03 -6.69 -5.81
CA ARG A 90 -4.95 -6.34 -6.90
C ARG A 90 -5.59 -4.98 -6.65
N GLY A 91 -5.85 -4.27 -7.73
CA GLY A 91 -6.65 -3.05 -7.75
C GLY A 91 -7.77 -3.19 -8.78
N TYR A 92 -8.96 -2.72 -8.43
CA TYR A 92 -10.13 -2.69 -9.30
C TYR A 92 -10.72 -1.29 -9.31
N THR A 93 -11.21 -0.86 -10.47
CA THR A 93 -12.05 0.34 -10.60
C THR A 93 -13.37 -0.10 -11.24
N VAL A 94 -14.50 0.24 -10.63
CA VAL A 94 -15.84 -0.10 -11.10
C VAL A 94 -16.75 1.12 -11.06
N GLY A 95 -17.78 1.12 -11.89
CA GLY A 95 -18.82 2.15 -11.86
C GLY A 95 -19.84 1.90 -10.76
N ASP A 96 -20.75 2.87 -10.59
CA ASP A 96 -21.81 2.88 -9.57
C ASP A 96 -22.99 1.96 -9.94
N ALA A 97 -22.67 0.70 -10.26
CA ALA A 97 -23.64 -0.34 -10.58
C ALA A 97 -23.54 -1.48 -9.58
N ARG A 98 -24.69 -1.86 -9.01
CA ARG A 98 -24.78 -2.89 -7.98
C ARG A 98 -24.06 -4.18 -8.37
N THR A 99 -24.34 -4.71 -9.56
CA THR A 99 -23.73 -5.95 -10.04
C THR A 99 -22.21 -5.82 -10.18
N SER A 100 -21.72 -4.69 -10.71
CA SER A 100 -20.29 -4.44 -10.86
C SER A 100 -19.56 -4.41 -9.51
N ILE A 101 -20.14 -3.75 -8.50
CA ILE A 101 -19.59 -3.72 -7.14
C ILE A 101 -19.60 -5.14 -6.56
N GLN A 102 -20.72 -5.86 -6.66
CA GLN A 102 -20.87 -7.20 -6.09
C GLN A 102 -19.90 -8.21 -6.70
N ASP A 103 -19.79 -8.26 -8.02
CA ASP A 103 -18.91 -9.19 -8.73
C ASP A 103 -17.44 -8.98 -8.35
N VAL A 104 -17.00 -7.72 -8.30
CA VAL A 104 -15.61 -7.39 -7.95
C VAL A 104 -15.33 -7.60 -6.48
N VAL A 105 -16.24 -7.23 -5.58
CA VAL A 105 -16.06 -7.46 -4.13
C VAL A 105 -16.02 -8.96 -3.84
N TRP A 106 -16.92 -9.75 -4.43
CA TRP A 106 -16.88 -11.21 -4.32
C TRP A 106 -15.54 -11.75 -4.83
N THR A 107 -15.13 -11.38 -6.04
CA THR A 107 -13.85 -11.79 -6.62
C THR A 107 -12.67 -11.42 -5.73
N ALA A 108 -12.62 -10.20 -5.21
CA ALA A 108 -11.55 -9.73 -4.35
C ALA A 108 -11.42 -10.56 -3.08
N THR A 109 -12.54 -10.93 -2.44
CA THR A 109 -12.53 -11.79 -1.23
C THR A 109 -12.00 -13.20 -1.48
N GLN A 110 -11.96 -13.67 -2.73
CA GLN A 110 -11.39 -15.00 -3.06
C GLN A 110 -9.86 -15.02 -3.03
N PHE A 111 -9.21 -13.86 -3.01
CA PHE A 111 -7.75 -13.79 -3.17
C PHE A 111 -7.02 -12.80 -2.27
N ALA A 112 -7.75 -12.14 -1.36
CA ALA A 112 -7.18 -11.18 -0.43
C ALA A 112 -7.81 -11.39 0.96
N ASP A 113 -6.96 -11.27 1.99
CA ASP A 113 -7.40 -11.24 3.39
C ASP A 113 -8.11 -9.91 3.72
N LEU A 114 -7.77 -8.85 3.00
CA LEU A 114 -8.32 -7.51 3.20
C LEU A 114 -8.86 -6.94 1.88
N VAL A 115 -10.13 -6.55 1.84
CA VAL A 115 -10.72 -5.84 0.69
C VAL A 115 -11.09 -4.45 1.14
N ILE A 116 -10.39 -3.42 0.65
CA ILE A 116 -10.71 -2.02 0.93
C ILE A 116 -11.45 -1.43 -0.27
N ILE A 117 -12.68 -0.98 -0.03
CA ILE A 117 -13.54 -0.33 -1.00
C ILE A 117 -13.54 1.18 -0.70
N SER A 118 -13.33 2.02 -1.71
CA SER A 118 -13.38 3.48 -1.61
C SER A 118 -14.44 4.03 -2.55
N GLY A 119 -15.40 4.80 -2.01
CA GLY A 119 -16.45 5.45 -2.79
C GLY A 119 -17.85 4.84 -2.59
N GLY A 120 -18.89 5.59 -2.96
CA GLY A 120 -20.28 5.15 -2.89
C GLY A 120 -20.87 5.01 -1.47
N LEU A 121 -20.40 5.81 -0.50
CA LEU A 121 -20.89 5.84 0.90
C LEU A 121 -21.53 7.17 1.32
N GLY A 122 -21.62 8.14 0.41
CA GLY A 122 -22.30 9.39 0.68
C GLY A 122 -23.83 9.24 0.78
N PRO A 123 -24.55 10.37 0.84
CA PRO A 123 -25.99 10.39 1.01
C PRO A 123 -26.78 10.35 -0.32
N THR A 124 -26.12 10.31 -1.49
CA THR A 124 -26.80 10.44 -2.78
C THR A 124 -27.34 9.09 -3.28
N THR A 125 -28.21 9.11 -4.29
CA THR A 125 -28.88 7.89 -4.79
C THR A 125 -27.95 6.93 -5.53
N ASP A 126 -26.83 7.44 -6.02
CA ASP A 126 -25.72 6.71 -6.63
C ASP A 126 -24.73 6.15 -5.60
N ASP A 127 -24.79 6.58 -4.33
CA ASP A 127 -24.01 6.00 -3.23
C ASP A 127 -24.58 4.64 -2.77
N ILE A 128 -24.33 3.60 -3.57
CA ILE A 128 -24.91 2.26 -3.36
C ILE A 128 -23.94 1.22 -2.80
N THR A 129 -22.68 1.57 -2.50
CA THR A 129 -21.64 0.62 -2.09
C THR A 129 -22.05 -0.16 -0.85
N ARG A 130 -22.53 0.52 0.20
CA ARG A 130 -23.00 -0.12 1.43
C ARG A 130 -24.10 -1.14 1.15
N ASN A 131 -25.12 -0.74 0.39
CA ASN A 131 -26.26 -1.59 0.06
C ASN A 131 -25.84 -2.77 -0.81
N ALA A 132 -24.95 -2.56 -1.80
CA ALA A 132 -24.44 -3.62 -2.67
C ALA A 132 -23.67 -4.68 -1.89
N VAL A 133 -22.78 -4.27 -0.97
CA VAL A 133 -21.97 -5.17 -0.13
C VAL A 133 -22.85 -5.89 0.90
N ALA A 134 -23.79 -5.18 1.53
CA ALA A 134 -24.73 -5.78 2.48
C ALA A 134 -25.57 -6.87 1.81
N ASP A 135 -26.14 -6.58 0.64
CA ASP A 135 -26.96 -7.53 -0.11
C ASP A 135 -26.14 -8.72 -0.62
N LEU A 136 -24.87 -8.51 -1.04
CA LEU A 136 -23.97 -9.58 -1.47
C LEU A 136 -23.76 -10.63 -0.38
N PHE A 137 -23.58 -10.18 0.86
CA PHE A 137 -23.29 -11.04 2.00
C PHE A 137 -24.54 -11.37 2.83
N GLY A 138 -25.74 -11.03 2.34
CA GLY A 138 -27.01 -11.29 3.01
C GLY A 138 -27.13 -10.61 4.39
N ARG A 139 -26.50 -9.44 4.56
CA ARG A 139 -26.52 -8.66 5.81
C ARG A 139 -27.66 -7.66 5.76
N ARG A 140 -28.56 -7.70 6.75
CA ARG A 140 -29.61 -6.69 6.86
C ARG A 140 -29.02 -5.35 7.29
N LEU A 141 -29.46 -4.26 6.68
CA LEU A 141 -29.14 -2.92 7.12
C LEU A 141 -30.06 -2.53 8.28
N HIS A 142 -29.49 -1.96 9.34
CA HIS A 142 -30.22 -1.35 10.43
C HIS A 142 -29.70 0.07 10.66
N ARG A 143 -30.54 0.96 11.20
CA ARG A 143 -30.11 2.31 11.56
C ARG A 143 -29.40 2.28 12.90
N ASP A 144 -28.24 2.91 12.96
CA ASP A 144 -27.51 3.13 14.20
C ASP A 144 -27.91 4.49 14.78
N GLU A 145 -28.58 4.45 15.94
CA GLU A 145 -29.08 5.65 16.61
C GLU A 145 -27.96 6.57 17.11
N SER A 146 -26.77 6.03 17.40
CA SER A 146 -25.61 6.83 17.81
C SER A 146 -25.03 7.61 16.63
N LEU A 147 -24.96 6.98 15.45
CA LEU A 147 -24.59 7.67 14.21
C LEU A 147 -25.61 8.74 13.85
N LEU A 148 -26.91 8.46 14.00
CA LEU A 148 -27.96 9.43 13.75
C LEU A 148 -27.88 10.64 14.69
N ALA A 149 -27.64 10.42 15.99
CA ALA A 149 -27.44 11.49 16.96
C ALA A 149 -26.24 12.36 16.59
N ASN A 150 -25.07 11.75 16.36
CA ASN A 150 -23.85 12.45 15.97
C ASN A 150 -24.01 13.25 14.66
N LEU A 151 -24.74 12.69 13.70
CA LEU A 151 -25.00 13.32 12.43
C LEU A 151 -25.91 14.55 12.58
N ARG A 152 -26.98 14.44 13.38
CA ARG A 152 -27.86 15.58 13.72
C ARG A 152 -27.08 16.69 14.43
N ASP A 153 -26.23 16.34 15.39
CA ASP A 153 -25.40 17.30 16.11
C ASP A 153 -24.44 18.04 15.17
N ARG A 154 -23.84 17.33 14.19
CA ARG A 154 -23.01 17.95 13.15
C ARG A 154 -23.81 18.94 12.31
N PHE A 155 -24.99 18.57 11.81
CA PHE A 155 -25.83 19.48 11.01
C PHE A 155 -26.20 20.73 11.80
N HIS A 156 -26.63 20.57 13.05
CA HIS A 156 -26.98 21.68 13.93
C HIS A 156 -25.77 22.58 14.21
N ALA A 157 -24.59 22.02 14.50
CA ALA A 157 -23.36 22.78 14.75
C ALA A 157 -22.90 23.59 13.53
N HIS A 158 -23.24 23.16 12.31
CA HIS A 158 -22.95 23.89 11.07
C HIS A 158 -24.06 24.87 10.66
N GLY A 159 -25.07 25.07 11.51
CA GLY A 159 -26.15 26.03 11.29
C GLY A 159 -27.26 25.54 10.35
N TYR A 160 -27.31 24.25 10.03
CA TYR A 160 -28.44 23.67 9.29
C TYR A 160 -29.60 23.41 10.26
N GLY A 161 -30.73 24.08 10.02
CA GLY A 161 -31.94 23.96 10.86
C GLY A 161 -32.78 22.71 10.59
N GLU A 162 -32.70 22.14 9.38
CA GLU A 162 -33.40 20.91 9.00
C GLU A 162 -32.39 19.82 8.64
N PHE A 163 -32.70 18.58 9.03
CA PHE A 163 -31.90 17.40 8.74
C PHE A 163 -32.44 16.72 7.45
N PRO A 164 -31.66 16.66 6.35
CA PRO A 164 -32.12 16.04 5.12
C PRO A 164 -32.31 14.52 5.28
N GLU A 165 -33.45 13.98 4.83
CA GLU A 165 -33.73 12.54 4.93
C GLU A 165 -32.75 11.67 4.14
N THR A 166 -32.19 12.19 3.05
CA THR A 166 -31.17 11.50 2.24
C THR A 166 -29.93 11.12 3.06
N ASN A 167 -29.61 11.89 4.10
CA ASN A 167 -28.49 11.63 4.99
C ASN A 167 -28.77 10.49 5.99
N LEU A 168 -30.01 10.03 6.14
CA LEU A 168 -30.33 8.86 6.98
C LEU A 168 -29.61 7.60 6.51
N SER A 169 -29.37 7.49 5.19
CA SER A 169 -28.63 6.37 4.61
C SER A 169 -27.24 6.25 5.23
N GLN A 170 -26.58 7.36 5.58
CA GLN A 170 -25.25 7.37 6.21
C GLN A 170 -25.22 6.82 7.64
N THR A 171 -26.39 6.57 8.24
CA THR A 171 -26.54 5.97 9.58
C THR A 171 -26.90 4.49 9.50
N GLU A 172 -27.08 3.95 8.30
CA GLU A 172 -27.36 2.53 8.11
C GLU A 172 -26.07 1.72 8.20
N VAL A 173 -26.13 0.63 8.96
CA VAL A 173 -25.01 -0.26 9.24
C VAL A 173 -25.43 -1.70 8.91
N PRO A 174 -24.63 -2.46 8.14
CA PRO A 174 -24.88 -3.88 7.94
C PRO A 174 -24.78 -4.66 9.25
N GLU A 175 -25.67 -5.63 9.45
CA GLU A 175 -25.64 -6.53 10.62
C GLU A 175 -24.28 -7.21 10.77
N GLY A 176 -23.64 -7.02 11.93
CA GLY A 176 -22.30 -7.54 12.23
C GLY A 176 -21.13 -6.68 11.73
N ALA A 177 -21.39 -5.49 11.17
CA ALA A 177 -20.32 -4.56 10.80
C ALA A 177 -19.75 -3.81 12.00
N ILE A 178 -18.43 -3.60 11.98
CA ILE A 178 -17.71 -2.69 12.86
C ILE A 178 -17.79 -1.29 12.23
N VAL A 179 -18.26 -0.31 13.02
CA VAL A 179 -18.35 1.09 12.61
C VAL A 179 -17.00 1.77 12.87
N LEU A 180 -16.43 2.39 11.84
CA LEU A 180 -15.17 3.14 11.92
C LEU A 180 -15.49 4.63 11.91
N ARG A 181 -15.06 5.34 12.95
CA ARG A 181 -15.40 6.75 13.14
C ARG A 181 -14.77 7.63 12.07
N ASN A 182 -15.57 8.50 11.47
CA ASN A 182 -15.09 9.51 10.53
C ASN A 182 -14.84 10.86 11.25
N PRO A 183 -13.57 11.26 11.47
CA PRO A 183 -13.27 12.54 12.11
C PRO A 183 -13.52 13.74 11.20
N HIS A 184 -13.57 13.55 9.88
CA HIS A 184 -13.55 14.65 8.90
C HIS A 184 -14.84 14.80 8.09
N GLY A 185 -15.77 13.85 8.17
CA GLY A 185 -17.03 13.88 7.42
C GLY A 185 -18.16 13.14 8.13
N THR A 186 -19.25 12.89 7.40
CA THR A 186 -20.49 12.34 7.95
C THR A 186 -20.64 10.83 7.75
N ALA A 187 -20.11 10.28 6.65
CA ALA A 187 -20.17 8.86 6.36
C ALA A 187 -19.13 8.09 7.19
N PRO A 188 -19.50 7.19 8.11
CA PRO A 188 -18.51 6.34 8.78
C PRO A 188 -17.87 5.37 7.79
N GLY A 189 -16.69 4.86 8.14
CA GLY A 189 -16.21 3.63 7.53
C GLY A 189 -16.95 2.43 8.12
N LEU A 190 -17.02 1.33 7.37
CA LEU A 190 -17.71 0.11 7.80
C LEU A 190 -16.84 -1.10 7.49
N ALA A 191 -16.58 -1.97 8.46
CA ALA A 191 -15.81 -3.19 8.27
C ALA A 191 -16.65 -4.44 8.57
N LEU A 192 -16.59 -5.44 7.69
CA LEU A 192 -17.34 -6.69 7.79
C LEU A 192 -16.39 -7.87 7.66
N GLU A 193 -16.48 -8.81 8.59
CA GLU A 193 -15.84 -10.11 8.45
C GLU A 193 -16.68 -11.01 7.54
N GLN A 194 -16.07 -11.48 6.46
CA GLN A 194 -16.67 -12.38 5.50
C GLN A 194 -15.75 -13.57 5.24
N GLY A 195 -16.03 -14.69 5.91
CA GLY A 195 -15.18 -15.87 5.84
C GLY A 195 -13.77 -15.55 6.34
N PRO A 196 -12.71 -15.83 5.55
CA PRO A 196 -11.34 -15.48 5.92
C PRO A 196 -10.95 -14.02 5.63
N ALA A 197 -11.83 -13.22 5.02
CA ALA A 197 -11.52 -11.87 4.56
C ALA A 197 -12.22 -10.78 5.41
N LEU A 198 -11.54 -9.65 5.60
CA LEU A 198 -12.11 -8.42 6.14
C LEU A 198 -12.44 -7.47 4.98
N VAL A 199 -13.72 -7.11 4.84
CA VAL A 199 -14.21 -6.18 3.82
C VAL A 199 -14.47 -4.82 4.47
N VAL A 200 -13.71 -3.81 4.07
CA VAL A 200 -13.76 -2.45 4.61
C VAL A 200 -14.29 -1.50 3.54
N MET A 201 -15.33 -0.75 3.86
CA MET A 201 -15.90 0.30 3.02
C MET A 201 -15.50 1.67 3.60
N LEU A 202 -14.91 2.53 2.76
CA LEU A 202 -14.44 3.87 3.10
C LEU A 202 -15.08 4.93 2.20
N PRO A 203 -15.29 6.16 2.71
CA PRO A 203 -15.77 7.28 1.89
C PRO A 203 -14.83 7.59 0.71
N GLY A 204 -15.38 8.14 -0.38
CA GLY A 204 -14.59 8.52 -1.55
C GLY A 204 -13.77 9.82 -1.36
N VAL A 205 -14.13 10.66 -0.39
CA VAL A 205 -13.43 11.92 -0.11
C VAL A 205 -12.05 11.63 0.51
N PRO A 206 -10.93 12.05 -0.10
CA PRO A 206 -9.59 11.66 0.35
C PRO A 206 -9.30 11.99 1.82
N ARG A 207 -9.70 13.18 2.28
CA ARG A 207 -9.47 13.61 3.67
C ARG A 207 -10.20 12.72 4.68
N GLU A 208 -11.42 12.28 4.36
CA GLU A 208 -12.21 11.40 5.22
C GLU A 208 -11.62 10.00 5.26
N LEU A 209 -11.29 9.45 4.08
CA LEU A 209 -10.65 8.16 3.93
C LEU A 209 -9.33 8.10 4.73
N HIS A 210 -8.47 9.11 4.58
CA HIS A 210 -7.19 9.15 5.30
C HIS A 210 -7.40 9.22 6.82
N GLY A 211 -8.37 10.02 7.28
CA GLY A 211 -8.68 10.15 8.70
C GLY A 211 -9.17 8.84 9.32
N ILE A 212 -10.03 8.10 8.62
CA ILE A 212 -10.50 6.79 9.08
C ILE A 212 -9.36 5.76 9.05
N PHE A 213 -8.57 5.75 7.97
CA PHE A 213 -7.46 4.82 7.80
C PHE A 213 -6.40 4.98 8.89
N LEU A 214 -5.98 6.22 9.18
CA LEU A 214 -4.98 6.53 10.19
C LEU A 214 -5.51 6.41 11.63
N GLY A 215 -6.83 6.41 11.81
CA GLY A 215 -7.51 6.23 13.09
C GLY A 215 -7.99 4.79 13.31
N ASP A 216 -9.30 4.62 13.51
CA ASP A 216 -9.92 3.34 13.91
C ASP A 216 -9.54 2.15 13.01
N LEU A 217 -9.41 2.35 11.70
CA LEU A 217 -9.03 1.26 10.79
C LEU A 217 -7.60 0.78 11.05
N SER A 218 -6.67 1.69 11.37
CA SER A 218 -5.28 1.33 11.71
C SER A 218 -5.25 0.33 12.86
N THR A 219 -5.96 0.65 13.94
CA THR A 219 -6.07 -0.20 15.13
C THR A 219 -6.74 -1.53 14.80
N LEU A 220 -7.85 -1.50 14.05
CA LEU A 220 -8.53 -2.72 13.63
C LEU A 220 -7.63 -3.65 12.81
N LEU A 221 -6.85 -3.11 11.87
CA LEU A 221 -5.94 -3.92 11.05
C LEU A 221 -4.83 -4.56 11.87
N GLU A 222 -4.27 -3.82 12.83
CA GLU A 222 -3.23 -4.32 13.74
C GLU A 222 -3.75 -5.48 14.60
N GLU A 223 -4.99 -5.38 15.11
CA GLU A 223 -5.63 -6.44 15.88
C GLU A 223 -6.00 -7.65 15.02
N TRP A 224 -6.55 -7.42 13.81
CA TRP A 224 -7.10 -8.48 12.96
C TRP A 224 -6.04 -9.26 12.16
N LEU A 225 -5.01 -8.56 11.65
CA LEU A 225 -3.92 -9.18 10.89
C LEU A 225 -2.79 -9.66 11.81
N GLY A 226 -2.53 -8.94 12.91
CA GLY A 226 -1.44 -9.22 13.83
C GLY A 226 -0.11 -9.41 13.10
N GLY A 227 0.62 -10.47 13.43
CA GLY A 227 1.92 -10.75 12.81
C GLY A 227 1.90 -11.24 11.36
N ARG A 228 0.77 -11.13 10.64
CA ARG A 228 0.72 -11.22 9.17
C ARG A 228 1.08 -9.90 8.49
N MET A 229 1.18 -8.81 9.26
CA MET A 229 1.69 -7.51 8.82
C MET A 229 3.22 -7.53 8.87
N VAL A 230 3.87 -7.41 7.72
CA VAL A 230 5.34 -7.35 7.61
C VAL A 230 5.70 -6.02 6.94
N PRO A 231 5.98 -4.96 7.72
CA PRO A 231 6.20 -3.60 7.22
C PRO A 231 7.17 -3.59 6.05
N VAL A 232 6.77 -2.95 4.95
CA VAL A 232 7.65 -2.75 3.81
C VAL A 232 8.34 -1.42 4.02
N HIS A 233 9.63 -1.46 4.31
CA HIS A 233 10.43 -0.26 4.48
C HIS A 233 10.99 0.16 3.13
N HIS A 234 10.77 1.42 2.77
CA HIS A 234 11.29 1.99 1.54
C HIS A 234 12.23 3.14 1.84
N ARG A 235 13.26 3.25 1.03
CA ARG A 235 14.11 4.43 0.99
C ARG A 235 14.32 4.89 -0.44
N THR A 236 14.06 6.16 -0.68
CA THR A 236 14.24 6.77 -1.99
C THR A 236 15.52 7.60 -1.99
N LEU A 237 16.43 7.29 -2.91
CA LEU A 237 17.62 8.09 -3.19
C LEU A 237 17.34 8.93 -4.44
N HIS A 238 17.41 10.24 -4.29
CA HIS A 238 17.06 11.15 -5.36
C HIS A 238 18.26 11.48 -6.24
N THR A 239 18.15 11.27 -7.55
CA THR A 239 19.22 11.59 -8.52
C THR A 239 18.74 12.50 -9.63
N THR A 240 19.65 13.27 -10.22
CA THR A 240 19.38 14.14 -11.37
C THR A 240 20.59 14.22 -12.31
N GLY A 241 20.37 14.63 -13.57
CA GLY A 241 21.44 14.77 -14.56
C GLY A 241 21.99 13.45 -15.11
N VAL A 242 21.29 12.33 -14.88
CA VAL A 242 21.62 11.00 -15.44
C VAL A 242 20.35 10.32 -15.97
N PRO A 243 20.35 9.79 -17.21
CA PRO A 243 19.25 8.98 -17.72
C PRO A 243 19.11 7.65 -16.99
N GLU A 244 17.90 7.11 -16.92
CA GLU A 244 17.59 5.84 -16.24
C GLU A 244 18.46 4.68 -16.71
N SER A 245 18.53 4.45 -18.03
CA SER A 245 19.32 3.36 -18.61
C SER A 245 20.79 3.45 -18.21
N ARG A 246 21.34 4.67 -18.18
CA ARG A 246 22.73 4.88 -17.79
C ARG A 246 22.96 4.64 -16.31
N LEU A 247 22.02 5.07 -15.46
CA LEU A 247 22.10 4.83 -14.03
C LEU A 247 22.01 3.33 -13.70
N ALA A 248 21.12 2.60 -14.39
CA ALA A 248 20.99 1.16 -14.26
C ALA A 248 22.28 0.42 -14.66
N GLU A 249 22.84 0.73 -15.84
CA GLU A 249 24.13 0.17 -16.28
C GLU A 249 25.24 0.38 -15.25
N LEU A 250 25.35 1.60 -14.71
CA LEU A 250 26.39 1.94 -13.73
C LEU A 250 26.25 1.13 -12.42
N ILE A 251 25.02 0.94 -11.94
CA ILE A 251 24.75 0.16 -10.74
C ILE A 251 25.01 -1.32 -11.00
N GLU A 252 24.59 -1.87 -12.14
CA GLU A 252 24.84 -3.27 -12.51
C GLU A 252 26.33 -3.57 -12.70
N GLU A 253 27.08 -2.67 -13.36
CA GLU A 253 28.53 -2.77 -13.48
C GLU A 253 29.21 -2.74 -12.12
N ALA A 254 28.76 -1.85 -11.23
CA ALA A 254 29.28 -1.77 -9.87
C ALA A 254 28.99 -3.06 -9.07
N MET A 255 27.77 -3.59 -9.12
CA MET A 255 27.42 -4.85 -8.45
C MET A 255 28.26 -6.02 -8.98
N ARG A 256 28.59 -6.05 -10.29
CA ARG A 256 29.44 -7.09 -10.86
C ARG A 256 30.90 -6.99 -10.39
N ALA A 257 31.39 -5.77 -10.20
CA ALA A 257 32.77 -5.49 -9.83
C ALA A 257 33.03 -5.54 -8.31
N ASP A 258 31.98 -5.40 -7.49
CA ASP A 258 32.09 -5.15 -6.06
C ASP A 258 31.19 -6.12 -5.25
N PRO A 259 31.73 -7.24 -4.74
CA PRO A 259 30.95 -8.26 -4.03
C PRO A 259 30.23 -7.75 -2.77
N PRO A 260 30.82 -6.87 -1.93
CA PRO A 260 30.09 -6.18 -0.85
C PRO A 260 28.80 -5.49 -1.30
N LEU A 261 28.87 -4.64 -2.34
CA LEU A 261 27.69 -3.97 -2.90
C LEU A 261 26.67 -4.99 -3.42
N ALA A 262 27.11 -6.03 -4.12
CA ALA A 262 26.20 -7.08 -4.60
C ALA A 262 25.46 -7.78 -3.45
N SER A 263 26.16 -8.05 -2.35
CA SER A 263 25.57 -8.66 -1.16
C SER A 263 24.56 -7.73 -0.50
N ALA A 264 24.90 -6.46 -0.30
CA ALA A 264 23.98 -5.47 0.28
C ALA A 264 22.73 -5.27 -0.60
N MET A 265 22.91 -5.21 -1.92
CA MET A 265 21.81 -5.06 -2.85
C MET A 265 20.93 -6.31 -2.96
N ALA A 266 21.41 -7.49 -2.58
CA ALA A 266 20.58 -8.70 -2.54
C ALA A 266 19.58 -8.70 -1.37
N GLU A 267 19.80 -7.89 -0.34
CA GLU A 267 18.91 -7.74 0.81
C GLU A 267 17.71 -6.81 0.53
N VAL A 268 17.75 -6.06 -0.58
CA VAL A 268 16.71 -5.08 -0.94
C VAL A 268 16.28 -5.23 -2.39
N SER A 269 15.04 -4.87 -2.71
CA SER A 269 14.61 -4.69 -4.10
C SER A 269 14.88 -3.24 -4.53
N LEU A 270 15.49 -3.05 -5.70
CA LEU A 270 15.75 -1.74 -6.30
C LEU A 270 14.81 -1.48 -7.47
N ALA A 271 14.10 -0.35 -7.45
CA ALA A 271 13.28 0.14 -8.54
C ALA A 271 13.75 1.53 -9.01
N TYR A 272 13.68 1.76 -10.32
CA TYR A 272 14.00 3.05 -10.94
C TYR A 272 12.69 3.78 -11.26
N LEU A 273 12.58 5.02 -10.79
CA LEU A 273 11.37 5.85 -10.91
C LEU A 273 11.72 7.14 -11.66
N PRO A 274 11.65 7.14 -13.01
CA PRO A 274 11.94 8.32 -13.80
C PRO A 274 10.84 9.38 -13.66
N ASP A 275 11.27 10.64 -13.60
CA ASP A 275 10.43 11.83 -13.62
C ASP A 275 11.14 12.96 -14.40
N LEU A 276 10.45 14.06 -14.68
CA LEU A 276 11.00 15.26 -15.32
C LEU A 276 12.19 15.86 -14.55
N ARG A 277 12.31 15.57 -13.24
CA ARG A 277 13.38 16.07 -12.37
C ARG A 277 14.64 15.21 -12.39
N GLY A 278 14.55 13.96 -12.84
CA GLY A 278 15.62 12.98 -12.73
C GLY A 278 15.09 11.57 -12.51
N VAL A 279 15.92 10.71 -11.92
CA VAL A 279 15.58 9.29 -11.66
C VAL A 279 15.71 9.03 -10.17
N ASP A 280 14.60 8.70 -9.53
CA ASP A 280 14.60 8.28 -8.14
C ASP A 280 14.91 6.78 -8.06
N LEU A 281 15.82 6.41 -7.16
CA LEU A 281 16.14 5.02 -6.84
C LEU A 281 15.39 4.61 -5.59
N ARG A 282 14.38 3.76 -5.71
CA ARG A 282 13.62 3.25 -4.57
C ARG A 282 14.13 1.88 -4.15
N MET A 283 14.76 1.82 -2.99
CA MET A 283 15.13 0.58 -2.32
C MET A 283 13.98 0.14 -1.41
N THR A 284 13.73 -1.17 -1.39
CA THR A 284 12.63 -1.78 -0.62
C THR A 284 13.17 -2.97 0.17
N ALA A 285 13.08 -2.91 1.50
CA ALA A 285 13.42 -4.02 2.39
C ALA A 285 12.15 -4.66 2.94
N SER A 286 12.11 -6.00 2.87
CA SER A 286 11.00 -6.83 3.38
C SER A 286 11.53 -7.67 4.54
N SER A 287 11.45 -7.17 5.77
CA SER A 287 11.88 -7.90 6.97
C SER A 287 10.81 -7.89 8.06
N VAL A 288 10.86 -8.91 8.93
CA VAL A 288 9.90 -9.06 10.04
C VAL A 288 10.14 -8.01 11.12
N SER A 289 11.37 -7.50 11.25
CA SER A 289 11.68 -6.39 12.16
C SER A 289 12.02 -5.10 11.41
N SER A 290 11.51 -3.98 11.91
CA SER A 290 11.83 -2.64 11.39
C SER A 290 13.31 -2.32 11.51
N GLU A 291 13.99 -2.80 12.55
CA GLU A 291 15.41 -2.55 12.79
C GLU A 291 16.29 -3.26 11.75
N GLU A 292 15.96 -4.52 11.40
CA GLU A 292 16.67 -5.24 10.34
C GLU A 292 16.43 -4.60 8.97
N ALA A 293 15.21 -4.15 8.69
CA ALA A 293 14.87 -3.49 7.43
C ALA A 293 15.69 -2.20 7.24
N GLU A 294 15.71 -1.37 8.29
CA GLU A 294 16.47 -0.12 8.27
C GLU A 294 17.96 -0.39 8.12
N ALA A 295 18.49 -1.40 8.82
CA ALA A 295 19.89 -1.78 8.71
C ALA A 295 20.25 -2.30 7.30
N SER A 296 19.36 -3.04 6.63
CA SER A 296 19.55 -3.45 5.24
C SER A 296 19.50 -2.26 4.27
N LEU A 297 18.58 -1.32 4.48
CA LEU A 297 18.51 -0.08 3.68
C LEU A 297 19.75 0.80 3.89
N ASP A 298 20.27 0.91 5.12
CA ASP A 298 21.49 1.65 5.45
C ASP A 298 22.71 1.06 4.74
N ARG A 299 22.89 -0.26 4.81
CA ARG A 299 23.99 -0.94 4.11
C ARG A 299 23.91 -0.73 2.60
N ALA A 300 22.74 -0.93 2.01
CA ALA A 300 22.54 -0.74 0.57
C ALA A 300 22.80 0.72 0.15
N GLU A 301 22.35 1.70 0.94
CA GLU A 301 22.61 3.12 0.69
C GLU A 301 24.11 3.46 0.76
N GLU A 302 24.80 2.99 1.80
CA GLU A 302 26.22 3.28 2.02
C GLU A 302 27.07 2.74 0.87
N GLU A 303 26.82 1.51 0.44
CA GLU A 303 27.53 0.89 -0.69
C GLU A 303 27.20 1.59 -2.03
N LEU A 304 25.95 2.03 -2.23
CA LEU A 304 25.56 2.77 -3.43
C LEU A 304 26.10 4.20 -3.48
N GLU A 305 26.30 4.86 -2.33
CA GLU A 305 26.64 6.28 -2.26
C GLU A 305 27.88 6.60 -3.09
N ALA A 306 28.92 5.79 -3.01
CA ALA A 306 30.15 5.99 -3.74
C ALA A 306 29.96 5.95 -5.27
N ARG A 307 28.91 5.29 -5.76
CA ARG A 307 28.61 5.13 -7.20
C ARG A 307 27.69 6.24 -7.70
N ILE A 308 26.73 6.67 -6.90
CA ILE A 308 25.69 7.61 -7.33
C ILE A 308 25.90 9.05 -6.85
N SER A 309 26.82 9.30 -5.91
CA SER A 309 27.04 10.60 -5.26
C SER A 309 27.15 11.79 -6.22
N ARG A 310 27.72 11.60 -7.41
CA ARG A 310 27.82 12.63 -8.46
C ARG A 310 26.45 13.17 -8.91
N TRP A 311 25.45 12.31 -8.96
CA TRP A 311 24.10 12.64 -9.45
C TRP A 311 23.10 12.79 -8.31
N ARG A 312 23.47 12.38 -7.10
CA ARG A 312 22.59 12.34 -5.94
C ARG A 312 22.42 13.73 -5.32
N TYR A 313 21.20 14.06 -4.94
CA TYR A 313 20.90 15.16 -4.03
C TYR A 313 20.13 14.65 -2.81
N ARG A 314 20.26 15.33 -1.67
CA ARG A 314 19.65 14.92 -0.39
C ARG A 314 18.48 15.83 -0.06
N ALA A 315 17.27 15.30 -0.15
CA ALA A 315 16.03 16.00 0.19
C ALA A 315 15.07 15.01 0.85
N LYS A 316 14.57 15.32 2.05
CA LYS A 316 13.55 14.50 2.71
C LYS A 316 12.22 14.55 1.95
N SER A 317 11.90 15.70 1.37
CA SER A 317 10.68 15.86 0.57
C SER A 317 10.79 15.34 -0.87
N GLY A 318 11.99 14.92 -1.31
CA GLY A 318 12.29 14.64 -2.72
C GLY A 318 12.24 15.87 -3.64
N ASP A 319 12.23 17.09 -3.08
CA ASP A 319 12.35 18.31 -3.88
C ASP A 319 13.78 18.85 -3.78
N ILE A 320 14.46 18.97 -4.92
CA ILE A 320 15.80 19.53 -5.05
C ILE A 320 15.95 20.94 -4.44
N VAL A 321 14.85 21.71 -4.39
CA VAL A 321 14.83 23.02 -3.74
C VAL A 321 15.19 22.93 -2.25
N GLU A 322 14.85 21.81 -1.59
CA GLU A 322 15.30 21.52 -0.23
C GLU A 322 16.82 21.52 -0.12
N SER A 323 17.47 20.74 -0.99
CA SER A 323 18.93 20.60 -1.01
C SER A 323 19.62 21.91 -1.34
N VAL A 324 19.09 22.67 -2.30
CA VAL A 324 19.62 23.99 -2.67
C VAL A 324 19.51 24.97 -1.51
N SER A 325 18.34 25.06 -0.88
CA SER A 325 18.10 25.99 0.24
C SER A 325 18.96 25.65 1.46
N GLY A 326 19.10 24.36 1.78
CA GLY A 326 19.99 23.88 2.83
C GLY A 326 21.44 24.24 2.55
N ALA A 327 21.94 23.93 1.34
CA ALA A 327 23.32 24.23 0.96
C ALA A 327 23.65 25.74 0.96
N LEU A 328 22.69 26.60 0.59
CA LEU A 328 22.84 28.05 0.69
C LEU A 328 22.94 28.50 2.14
N THR A 329 22.02 28.02 2.99
CA THR A 329 21.97 28.37 4.42
C THR A 329 23.23 27.92 5.15
N ASP A 330 23.66 26.67 4.96
CA ASP A 330 24.84 26.10 5.61
C ASP A 330 26.14 26.85 5.24
N ARG A 331 26.17 27.46 4.06
CA ARG A 331 27.33 28.22 3.55
C ARG A 331 27.21 29.72 3.75
N GLY A 332 26.11 30.21 4.32
CA GLY A 332 25.83 31.65 4.44
C GLY A 332 25.76 32.37 3.09
N LEU A 333 25.35 31.66 2.03
CA LEU A 333 25.24 32.20 0.68
C LEU A 333 23.82 32.66 0.39
N THR A 334 23.72 33.67 -0.48
CA THR A 334 22.46 34.19 -0.97
C THR A 334 22.28 33.89 -2.46
N LEU A 335 21.04 33.72 -2.89
CA LEU A 335 20.64 33.46 -4.27
C LEU A 335 19.68 34.55 -4.77
N ALA A 336 19.86 34.98 -6.02
CA ALA A 336 18.91 35.78 -6.77
C ALA A 336 18.70 35.14 -8.15
N VAL A 337 17.50 35.30 -8.74
CA VAL A 337 17.17 34.69 -10.03
C VAL A 337 16.60 35.71 -11.00
N ALA A 338 16.89 35.53 -12.29
CA ALA A 338 16.29 36.30 -13.37
C ALA A 338 15.65 35.31 -14.35
N GLU A 339 14.33 35.39 -14.50
CA GLU A 339 13.54 34.40 -15.23
C GLU A 339 12.96 34.95 -16.53
N SER A 340 12.99 34.14 -17.59
CA SER A 340 12.29 34.40 -18.86
C SER A 340 11.16 33.38 -19.03
N CYS A 341 11.40 32.27 -19.71
CA CYS A 341 10.37 31.26 -20.01
C CYS A 341 9.71 30.62 -18.78
N THR A 342 10.39 30.57 -17.64
CA THR A 342 9.81 30.04 -16.39
C THR A 342 8.84 30.99 -15.72
N GLY A 343 8.82 32.28 -16.09
CA GLY A 343 7.79 33.23 -15.69
C GLY A 343 7.64 33.45 -14.17
N GLY A 344 8.66 33.14 -13.37
CA GLY A 344 8.59 33.20 -11.91
C GLY A 344 8.44 31.83 -11.24
N LEU A 345 8.40 30.72 -11.98
CA LEU A 345 8.25 29.38 -11.39
C LEU A 345 9.45 28.99 -10.51
N ILE A 346 10.68 29.42 -10.85
CA ILE A 346 11.85 29.14 -10.01
C ILE A 346 11.73 29.92 -8.70
N THR A 347 11.42 31.22 -8.79
CA THR A 347 11.12 32.10 -7.65
C THR A 347 10.02 31.52 -6.77
N LYS A 348 8.92 31.08 -7.37
CA LYS A 348 7.79 30.46 -6.67
C LYS A 348 8.21 29.20 -5.92
N ARG A 349 8.92 28.28 -6.57
CA ARG A 349 9.38 27.04 -5.93
C ARG A 349 10.36 27.31 -4.78
N LEU A 350 11.28 28.26 -4.94
CA LEU A 350 12.19 28.67 -3.87
C LEU A 350 11.44 29.27 -2.67
N THR A 351 10.43 30.09 -2.93
CA THR A 351 9.66 30.81 -1.89
C THR A 351 8.52 30.00 -1.26
N ASP A 352 8.12 28.88 -1.87
CA ASP A 352 7.12 27.95 -1.30
C ASP A 352 7.62 27.23 -0.05
N ARG A 353 8.93 27.20 0.18
CA ARG A 353 9.52 26.63 1.38
C ARG A 353 9.58 27.67 2.50
N PRO A 354 9.06 27.37 3.70
CA PRO A 354 9.24 28.22 4.87
C PRO A 354 10.72 28.53 5.13
N GLY A 355 11.04 29.79 5.42
CA GLY A 355 12.41 30.24 5.69
C GLY A 355 13.23 30.68 4.48
N ALA A 356 12.65 30.63 3.26
CA ALA A 356 13.33 31.01 2.02
C ALA A 356 13.99 32.40 2.05
N SER A 357 13.40 33.37 2.78
CA SER A 357 13.94 34.73 2.92
C SER A 357 15.32 34.81 3.59
N THR A 358 15.78 33.73 4.22
CA THR A 358 17.12 33.65 4.83
C THR A 358 18.22 33.66 3.78
N SER A 359 17.97 33.05 2.62
CA SER A 359 18.97 32.85 1.57
C SER A 359 18.52 33.32 0.18
N PHE A 360 17.24 33.60 -0.04
CA PHE A 360 16.73 34.04 -1.34
C PHE A 360 16.39 35.53 -1.33
N LEU A 361 17.06 36.31 -2.19
CA LEU A 361 16.96 37.77 -2.24
C LEU A 361 15.91 38.29 -3.22
N GLY A 362 15.56 37.51 -4.24
CA GLY A 362 14.58 37.89 -5.25
C GLY A 362 14.92 37.46 -6.67
#